data_AF-A0A3A4PP51-F1
#
_entry.id   AF-A0A3A4PP51-F1
#
_cell.length_a   1.000
_cell.length_b   1.000
_cell.length_c   1.000
_cell.angle_alpha   90.00
_cell.angle_beta   90.00
_cell.angle_gamma   90.00
#
_symmetry.space_group_name_H-M   'P 1'
#
loop_
_entity.id
_entity.type
_entity.pdbx_description
1 polymer ?
#
loop_
_entity_poly.entity_id
_entity_poly.type
_entity_poly.pdbx_seq_one_letter_code
_entity_poly.pdbx_strand_id
1 'polypeptide(L)'
;MGAVILTHRWGRELKRGVIHIFVAVGCLAAAALGQVHVVDGIGDAAVRRTDLGADGPVDTRLHRMPDVKSYTIGTWEPQKPEDDLFKGDWDSRGRFVRLDVVFDGLLNPPGLVGENFLPFQHGPHPVFGYIEIDMDADVDTGGEFDPNNELQPGDAPLRYTGAVARYGGHPTGPAFVDRIAPGAAAFDGVLATPPYVDRGGEEFHVALHGWQIDSFDMRKCRGQCDGIFEVGEIWVATGQLFHRAHAYEPFSFAKPDRTYEPRDVQLMFEHSIPNDETTVSLVYPLTNAGSAAMRGEQEQPNNNDARDQNSVLEGLDDLSFSARNAPPEWRNDDNFPIIEAWEFKDPSDYLDPRTWRVSIVVATSYYEEVEVGAYFVWTDHYPNVKSGDFNGDNEVNNADNDACCAFIAAVDGDGKEDCDGEVNERVELCRFGPNFSLYDMNYDGMVDDLDCSCSSCLDLADAAHFQRCFTGPGGGPLPQHCLAMDFDGDDDVDLSDHGRFVPRFCGP
;
A
#
# COMPACT_ATOMS: atom_id res chain seq x y z
N MET A 1 -55.99 -49.69 17.84
CA MET A 1 -56.61 -49.16 19.08
C MET A 1 -55.55 -48.28 19.74
N GLY A 2 -55.64 -46.95 19.84
CA GLY A 2 -56.59 -45.97 19.36
C GLY A 2 -55.81 -44.70 18.96
N ALA A 3 -56.35 -43.96 18.00
CA ALA A 3 -55.83 -42.69 17.53
C ALA A 3 -56.39 -41.56 18.41
N VAL A 4 -55.53 -40.60 18.78
CA VAL A 4 -55.94 -39.33 19.37
C VAL A 4 -55.83 -38.25 18.30
N ILE A 5 -56.96 -37.64 18.02
CA ILE A 5 -57.15 -36.46 17.16
C ILE A 5 -56.97 -35.23 18.04
N LEU A 6 -56.14 -34.28 17.62
CA LEU A 6 -56.22 -32.89 18.09
C LEU A 6 -56.07 -31.95 16.89
N THR A 7 -57.21 -31.36 16.55
CA THR A 7 -57.42 -30.26 15.61
C THR A 7 -56.92 -28.94 16.19
N HIS A 8 -56.35 -28.06 15.35
CA HIS A 8 -56.53 -26.59 15.33
C HIS A 8 -55.45 -25.98 14.41
N ARG A 9 -55.61 -24.83 13.77
CA ARG A 9 -56.74 -24.04 13.25
C ARG A 9 -56.04 -22.99 12.38
N TRP A 10 -56.48 -22.80 11.13
CA TRP A 10 -55.91 -21.83 10.21
C TRP A 10 -56.15 -20.39 10.70
N GLY A 11 -55.09 -19.57 10.72
CA GLY A 11 -55.16 -18.12 10.79
C GLY A 11 -54.19 -17.54 9.77
N ARG A 12 -54.73 -17.03 8.65
CA ARG A 12 -53.98 -16.31 7.61
C ARG A 12 -53.94 -14.83 7.98
N GLU A 13 -52.75 -14.27 8.21
CA GLU A 13 -52.50 -12.84 8.04
C GLU A 13 -51.76 -12.63 6.72
N LEU A 14 -52.44 -12.02 5.74
CA LEU A 14 -51.81 -11.50 4.53
C LEU A 14 -51.13 -10.16 4.88
N LYS A 15 -49.82 -10.19 5.15
CA LYS A 15 -48.99 -8.99 5.05
C LYS A 15 -48.63 -8.78 3.58
N ARG A 16 -49.02 -7.61 3.04
CA ARG A 16 -48.62 -7.13 1.71
C ARG A 16 -47.11 -6.88 1.73
N GLY A 17 -46.33 -7.87 1.30
CA GLY A 17 -44.92 -7.68 0.97
C GLY A 17 -44.82 -6.88 -0.33
N VAL A 18 -44.29 -5.67 -0.23
CA VAL A 18 -43.75 -4.94 -1.38
C VAL A 18 -42.48 -5.70 -1.78
N ILE A 19 -42.56 -6.48 -2.86
CA ILE A 19 -41.39 -7.12 -3.45
C ILE A 19 -40.64 -6.01 -4.20
N HIS A 20 -39.55 -5.52 -3.60
CA HIS A 20 -38.53 -4.79 -4.35
C HIS A 20 -37.81 -5.80 -5.25
N ILE A 21 -38.19 -5.81 -6.52
CA ILE A 21 -37.42 -6.46 -7.57
C ILE A 21 -36.17 -5.60 -7.74
N PHE A 22 -35.07 -5.97 -7.09
CA PHE A 22 -33.75 -5.49 -7.48
C PHE A 22 -33.47 -6.06 -8.87
N VAL A 23 -33.55 -5.19 -9.88
CA VAL A 23 -32.96 -5.48 -11.18
C VAL A 23 -31.46 -5.38 -10.96
N ALA A 24 -30.83 -6.54 -10.72
CA ALA A 24 -29.39 -6.65 -10.88
C ALA A 24 -29.09 -6.35 -12.35
N VAL A 25 -28.60 -5.14 -12.61
CA VAL A 25 -27.92 -4.83 -13.87
C VAL A 25 -26.65 -5.65 -13.84
N GLY A 26 -26.74 -6.90 -14.29
CA GLY A 26 -25.58 -7.70 -14.56
C GLY A 26 -24.81 -7.00 -15.67
N CYS A 27 -23.76 -6.27 -15.30
CA CYS A 27 -22.67 -5.98 -16.21
C CYS A 27 -22.19 -7.34 -16.74
N LEU A 28 -22.58 -7.67 -17.97
CA LEU A 28 -21.85 -8.63 -18.77
C LEU A 28 -20.44 -8.06 -18.91
N ALA A 29 -19.56 -8.43 -17.99
CA ALA A 29 -18.13 -8.22 -18.15
C ALA A 29 -17.77 -8.93 -19.46
N ALA A 30 -17.61 -8.14 -20.53
CA ALA A 30 -16.89 -8.61 -21.69
C ALA A 30 -15.59 -9.19 -21.15
N ALA A 31 -15.30 -10.46 -21.46
CA ALA A 31 -14.09 -11.14 -21.00
C ALA A 31 -12.92 -10.17 -21.17
N ALA A 32 -12.40 -9.68 -20.04
CA ALA A 32 -11.49 -8.56 -20.04
C ALA A 32 -10.26 -8.92 -20.88
N LEU A 33 -9.86 -7.98 -21.73
CA LEU A 33 -8.70 -8.05 -22.62
C LEU A 33 -7.43 -8.35 -21.80
N GLY A 34 -7.11 -9.62 -21.53
CA GLY A 34 -5.83 -10.03 -20.92
C GLY A 34 -5.43 -9.37 -19.58
N GLN A 35 -6.27 -8.54 -18.97
CA GLN A 35 -5.89 -7.59 -17.93
C GLN A 35 -6.99 -7.37 -16.88
N VAL A 36 -6.58 -6.88 -15.72
CA VAL A 36 -7.39 -6.31 -14.65
C VAL A 36 -7.04 -4.83 -14.54
N HIS A 37 -8.07 -3.99 -14.42
CA HIS A 37 -7.92 -2.55 -14.21
C HIS A 37 -8.64 -2.18 -12.91
N VAL A 38 -7.94 -1.46 -12.05
CA VAL A 38 -8.41 -1.06 -10.72
C VAL A 38 -8.23 0.44 -10.60
N VAL A 39 -9.25 1.11 -10.09
CA VAL A 39 -9.29 2.56 -9.89
C VAL A 39 -9.17 2.84 -8.41
N ASP A 40 -8.48 3.92 -8.08
CA ASP A 40 -8.30 4.43 -6.75
C ASP A 40 -8.93 5.83 -6.60
N GLY A 41 -8.99 6.33 -5.36
CA GLY A 41 -9.32 7.72 -5.07
C GLY A 41 -8.42 8.70 -5.82
N ILE A 42 -8.83 9.97 -5.93
CA ILE A 42 -7.90 11.04 -6.27
C ILE A 42 -8.08 12.14 -5.23
N GLY A 43 -7.00 12.81 -4.88
CA GLY A 43 -6.97 13.89 -3.89
C GLY A 43 -7.00 13.40 -2.44
N ASP A 44 -6.73 12.11 -2.21
CA ASP A 44 -6.56 11.46 -0.90
C ASP A 44 -5.10 11.34 -0.47
N ALA A 45 -4.14 11.74 -1.30
CA ALA A 45 -2.75 11.83 -0.91
C ALA A 45 -2.56 12.71 0.35
N ALA A 46 -1.96 12.14 1.40
CA ALA A 46 -1.71 12.77 2.69
C ALA A 46 -0.26 12.56 3.13
N VAL A 47 0.37 13.63 3.64
CA VAL A 47 1.77 13.61 4.08
C VAL A 47 1.91 12.83 5.39
N ARG A 48 2.71 11.76 5.35
CA ARG A 48 3.10 10.93 6.51
C ARG A 48 4.63 10.80 6.57
N ARG A 49 5.24 11.69 7.34
CA ARG A 49 6.69 11.80 7.47
C ARG A 49 7.27 10.70 8.37
N THR A 50 8.44 10.19 8.01
CA THR A 50 9.17 9.14 8.73
C THR A 50 10.37 9.64 9.54
N ASP A 51 10.70 10.93 9.49
CA ASP A 51 11.79 11.53 10.28
C ASP A 51 11.41 11.67 11.76
N LEU A 52 12.41 11.68 12.64
CA LEU A 52 12.21 11.81 14.08
C LEU A 52 11.49 13.12 14.44
N GLY A 53 10.27 13.00 14.94
CA GLY A 53 9.37 14.11 15.28
C GLY A 53 8.35 14.42 14.17
N ALA A 54 8.47 13.79 13.00
CA ALA A 54 7.63 14.00 11.84
C ALA A 54 7.46 15.49 11.48
N ASP A 55 8.55 16.26 11.58
CA ASP A 55 8.59 17.70 11.36
C ASP A 55 9.53 18.13 10.24
N GLY A 56 10.17 17.16 9.57
CA GLY A 56 11.04 17.35 8.43
C GLY A 56 10.42 18.20 7.31
N PRO A 57 11.21 19.07 6.66
CA PRO A 57 10.70 20.01 5.67
C PRO A 57 10.19 19.30 4.42
N VAL A 58 8.88 19.46 4.18
CA VAL A 58 8.17 19.04 2.96
C VAL A 58 7.42 20.26 2.43
N ASP A 59 7.78 20.74 1.25
CA ASP A 59 7.08 21.88 0.63
C ASP A 59 5.97 21.37 -0.30
N THR A 60 4.77 21.18 0.26
CA THR A 60 3.58 20.74 -0.49
C THR A 60 3.05 21.77 -1.49
N ARG A 61 3.58 23.00 -1.51
CA ARG A 61 3.23 24.02 -2.52
C ARG A 61 4.14 23.97 -3.73
N LEU A 62 5.40 23.57 -3.53
CA LEU A 62 6.38 23.41 -4.60
C LEU A 62 6.36 22.00 -5.18
N HIS A 63 5.99 21.00 -4.39
CA HIS A 63 6.01 19.60 -4.80
C HIS A 63 4.59 19.03 -4.85
N ARG A 64 4.26 18.39 -5.96
CA ARG A 64 3.09 17.53 -6.07
C ARG A 64 3.37 16.23 -5.33
N MET A 65 2.48 15.85 -4.43
CA MET A 65 2.54 14.57 -3.74
C MET A 65 2.11 13.46 -4.70
N PRO A 66 2.78 12.29 -4.73
CA PRO A 66 2.28 11.13 -5.44
C PRO A 66 0.88 10.73 -4.94
N ASP A 67 -0.02 10.58 -5.89
CA ASP A 67 -1.45 10.28 -5.70
C ASP A 67 -1.81 9.25 -6.78
N VAL A 68 -2.02 8.00 -6.36
CA VAL A 68 -2.30 6.84 -7.19
C VAL A 68 -3.74 6.96 -7.66
N LYS A 69 -3.94 6.96 -8.97
CA LYS A 69 -5.27 7.06 -9.58
C LYS A 69 -5.82 5.70 -9.98
N SER A 70 -4.94 4.82 -10.46
CA SER A 70 -5.32 3.48 -10.91
C SER A 70 -4.08 2.62 -11.15
N TYR A 71 -4.30 1.32 -11.26
CA TYR A 71 -3.34 0.44 -11.91
C TYR A 71 -4.02 -0.52 -12.89
N THR A 72 -3.24 -1.02 -13.84
CA THR A 72 -3.65 -2.06 -14.79
C THR A 72 -2.57 -3.14 -14.83
N ILE A 73 -2.96 -4.40 -14.63
CA ILE A 73 -2.04 -5.54 -14.66
C ILE A 73 -2.59 -6.67 -15.53
N GLY A 74 -1.74 -7.36 -16.27
CA GLY A 74 -2.18 -8.38 -17.21
C GLY A 74 -1.06 -8.98 -18.05
N THR A 75 -1.45 -9.91 -18.92
CA THR A 75 -0.55 -10.50 -19.90
C THR A 75 -0.39 -9.59 -21.12
N TRP A 76 0.84 -9.46 -21.59
CA TRP A 76 1.27 -8.52 -22.61
C TRP A 76 2.13 -9.21 -23.68
N GLU A 77 1.94 -8.82 -24.93
CA GLU A 77 2.81 -9.26 -26.03
C GLU A 77 3.40 -8.02 -26.75
N PRO A 78 4.68 -7.71 -26.52
CA PRO A 78 5.38 -6.68 -27.28
C PRO A 78 5.41 -7.04 -28.77
N GLN A 79 5.25 -6.03 -29.64
CA GLN A 79 5.31 -6.23 -31.09
C GLN A 79 6.73 -6.57 -31.57
N LYS A 80 7.74 -6.02 -30.89
CA LYS A 80 9.17 -6.25 -31.12
C LYS A 80 9.89 -6.22 -29.77
N PRO A 81 9.87 -7.32 -29.01
CA PRO A 81 10.38 -7.35 -27.65
C PRO A 81 11.88 -6.99 -27.55
N GLU A 82 12.65 -7.15 -28.62
CA GLU A 82 14.07 -6.78 -28.71
C GLU A 82 14.34 -5.27 -28.96
N ASP A 83 13.31 -4.50 -29.29
CA ASP A 83 13.41 -3.07 -29.65
C ASP A 83 12.64 -2.20 -28.65
N ASP A 84 11.37 -2.55 -28.38
CA ASP A 84 10.51 -1.78 -27.50
C ASP A 84 9.49 -2.69 -26.80
N LEU A 85 9.76 -3.00 -25.53
CA LEU A 85 8.87 -3.80 -24.67
C LEU A 85 7.51 -3.14 -24.42
N PHE A 86 7.43 -1.81 -24.46
CA PHE A 86 6.24 -1.06 -24.06
C PHE A 86 5.27 -0.81 -25.23
N LYS A 87 5.65 -1.17 -26.45
CA LYS A 87 4.78 -1.19 -27.63
C LYS A 87 4.32 -2.60 -27.95
N GLY A 88 3.03 -2.84 -27.78
CA GLY A 88 2.43 -4.17 -27.80
C GLY A 88 0.93 -4.09 -27.63
N ASP A 89 0.34 -5.23 -27.33
CA ASP A 89 -1.07 -5.37 -27.07
C ASP A 89 -1.29 -6.26 -25.84
N TRP A 90 -2.33 -5.95 -25.06
CA TRP A 90 -2.81 -6.85 -24.01
C TRP A 90 -3.39 -8.12 -24.66
N ASP A 91 -2.71 -9.26 -24.48
CA ASP A 91 -3.11 -10.56 -25.04
C ASP A 91 -3.08 -11.58 -23.91
N SER A 92 -4.19 -12.29 -23.69
CA SER A 92 -4.31 -13.43 -22.76
C SER A 92 -3.27 -14.56 -22.92
N ARG A 93 -2.52 -14.57 -24.03
CA ARG A 93 -1.43 -15.51 -24.33
C ARG A 93 -0.08 -14.81 -24.45
N GLY A 94 0.00 -13.55 -24.05
CA GLY A 94 1.22 -12.78 -24.03
C GLY A 94 2.27 -13.43 -23.14
N ARG A 95 3.54 -13.30 -23.54
CA ARG A 95 4.68 -13.92 -22.83
C ARG A 95 5.29 -13.02 -21.75
N PHE A 96 4.70 -11.85 -21.54
CA PHE A 96 5.16 -10.84 -20.60
C PHE A 96 4.02 -10.48 -19.66
N VAL A 97 4.36 -10.06 -18.45
CA VAL A 97 3.46 -9.25 -17.62
C VAL A 97 3.67 -7.79 -18.00
N ARG A 98 2.58 -7.03 -18.01
CA ARG A 98 2.63 -5.57 -17.96
C ARG A 98 1.86 -5.09 -16.74
N LEU A 99 2.46 -4.16 -16.01
CA LEU A 99 1.86 -3.43 -14.90
C LEU A 99 2.01 -1.94 -15.17
N ASP A 100 0.91 -1.23 -15.29
CA ASP A 100 0.86 0.23 -15.43
C ASP A 100 0.26 0.82 -14.15
N VAL A 101 0.99 1.68 -13.45
CA VAL A 101 0.47 2.49 -12.33
C VAL A 101 0.34 3.92 -12.81
N VAL A 102 -0.86 4.51 -12.66
CA VAL A 102 -1.19 5.86 -13.13
C VAL A 102 -1.34 6.76 -11.92
N PHE A 103 -0.66 7.91 -11.96
CA PHE A 103 -0.70 8.93 -10.92
C PHE A 103 -1.38 10.22 -11.41
N ASP A 104 -1.99 10.97 -10.49
CA ASP A 104 -2.53 12.30 -10.78
C ASP A 104 -1.42 13.35 -10.92
N GLY A 105 -1.25 13.90 -12.12
CA GLY A 105 -0.29 14.95 -12.45
C GLY A 105 1.10 14.47 -12.89
N LEU A 106 2.02 15.42 -13.01
CA LEU A 106 3.42 15.17 -13.33
C LEU A 106 4.18 14.66 -12.10
N LEU A 107 4.63 13.41 -12.17
CA LEU A 107 5.64 12.85 -11.27
C LEU A 107 6.93 12.52 -12.03
N ASN A 108 8.07 12.64 -11.35
CA ASN A 108 9.41 12.41 -11.87
C ASN A 108 9.98 11.08 -11.36
N PRO A 109 10.88 10.43 -12.12
CA PRO A 109 11.65 9.31 -11.59
C PRO A 109 12.36 9.65 -10.27
N PRO A 110 12.52 8.68 -9.36
CA PRO A 110 13.16 8.93 -8.07
C PRO A 110 14.63 9.32 -8.25
N GLY A 111 15.07 10.35 -7.53
CA GLY A 111 16.48 10.68 -7.39
C GLY A 111 17.19 9.84 -6.32
N LEU A 112 18.48 10.08 -6.13
CA LEU A 112 19.28 9.36 -5.14
C LEU A 112 18.86 9.75 -3.70
N VAL A 113 18.75 8.74 -2.84
CA VAL A 113 18.63 8.88 -1.38
C VAL A 113 19.71 7.99 -0.73
N GLY A 114 20.05 8.19 0.55
CA GLY A 114 21.19 7.51 1.20
C GLY A 114 22.45 8.37 1.28
N GLU A 115 23.63 7.80 0.97
CA GLU A 115 24.92 8.52 1.05
C GLU A 115 24.97 9.80 0.20
N ASN A 116 24.21 9.82 -0.89
CA ASN A 116 23.95 11.02 -1.68
C ASN A 116 22.46 11.32 -1.63
N PHE A 117 22.09 12.39 -0.93
CA PHE A 117 20.71 12.84 -0.84
C PHE A 117 20.40 13.86 -1.95
N LEU A 118 19.93 13.36 -3.10
CA LEU A 118 19.51 14.13 -4.28
C LEU A 118 18.13 13.67 -4.79
N PRO A 119 17.08 13.66 -3.95
CA PRO A 119 15.80 13.07 -4.30
C PRO A 119 15.09 13.75 -5.48
N PHE A 120 15.35 15.05 -5.68
CA PHE A 120 14.76 15.88 -6.76
C PHE A 120 15.65 15.97 -8.01
N GLN A 121 16.62 15.06 -8.17
CA GLN A 121 17.58 15.11 -9.27
C GLN A 121 16.92 15.14 -10.67
N HIS A 122 15.76 14.50 -10.82
CA HIS A 122 15.04 14.39 -12.09
C HIS A 122 13.81 15.29 -12.18
N GLY A 123 13.59 16.17 -11.21
CA GLY A 123 12.50 17.12 -11.19
C GLY A 123 11.88 17.30 -9.79
N PRO A 124 10.94 18.25 -9.64
CA PRO A 124 10.40 18.68 -8.34
C PRO A 124 9.37 17.72 -7.72
N HIS A 125 9.00 16.63 -8.40
CA HIS A 125 7.88 15.75 -8.01
C HIS A 125 8.31 14.27 -8.02
N PRO A 126 9.38 13.87 -7.30
CA PRO A 126 9.85 12.50 -7.34
C PRO A 126 8.84 11.55 -6.73
N VAL A 127 8.69 10.37 -7.32
CA VAL A 127 7.92 9.26 -6.77
C VAL A 127 8.86 8.15 -6.29
N PHE A 128 8.71 7.80 -5.01
CA PHE A 128 9.37 6.71 -4.33
C PHE A 128 8.35 5.67 -3.86
N GLY A 129 8.82 4.52 -3.39
CA GLY A 129 8.00 3.51 -2.71
C GLY A 129 8.07 2.13 -3.35
N TYR A 130 7.05 1.34 -3.10
CA TYR A 130 6.98 -0.07 -3.45
C TYR A 130 5.65 -0.44 -4.09
N ILE A 131 5.70 -1.35 -5.05
CA ILE A 131 4.52 -2.03 -5.59
C ILE A 131 4.70 -3.53 -5.36
N GLU A 132 4.01 -4.07 -4.36
CA GLU A 132 4.10 -5.44 -3.89
C GLU A 132 3.10 -6.32 -4.64
N ILE A 133 3.53 -7.52 -5.05
CA ILE A 133 2.77 -8.44 -5.88
C ILE A 133 2.75 -9.82 -5.21
N ASP A 134 1.59 -10.17 -4.67
CA ASP A 134 1.25 -11.52 -4.23
C ASP A 134 0.69 -12.28 -5.44
N MET A 135 1.41 -13.29 -5.89
CA MET A 135 1.10 -14.07 -7.09
C MET A 135 0.30 -15.33 -6.78
N ASP A 136 0.38 -15.86 -5.57
CA ASP A 136 -0.21 -17.14 -5.18
C ASP A 136 -1.44 -17.03 -4.25
N ALA A 137 -1.78 -15.80 -3.87
CA ALA A 137 -2.82 -15.39 -2.94
C ALA A 137 -2.67 -15.95 -1.52
N ASP A 138 -1.47 -16.40 -1.14
CA ASP A 138 -1.16 -17.02 0.14
C ASP A 138 -0.51 -16.00 1.08
N VAL A 139 -1.31 -15.40 1.96
CA VAL A 139 -0.82 -14.37 2.88
C VAL A 139 0.17 -14.87 3.94
N ASP A 140 0.43 -16.17 3.99
CA ASP A 140 1.43 -16.77 4.86
C ASP A 140 2.80 -16.91 4.20
N THR A 141 2.95 -16.58 2.91
CA THR A 141 4.23 -16.57 2.20
C THR A 141 4.87 -15.18 2.16
N GLY A 142 6.15 -15.13 1.77
CA GLY A 142 6.80 -13.89 1.38
C GLY A 142 6.90 -12.84 2.46
N GLY A 143 7.04 -11.59 2.03
CA GLY A 143 7.20 -10.41 2.88
C GLY A 143 8.64 -9.92 2.99
N GLU A 144 8.85 -9.08 4.00
CA GLU A 144 10.13 -8.41 4.24
C GLU A 144 10.48 -8.57 5.71
N PHE A 145 11.71 -9.02 5.99
CA PHE A 145 12.26 -8.94 7.34
C PHE A 145 13.77 -8.74 7.27
N ASP A 146 14.31 -8.02 8.25
CA ASP A 146 15.76 -7.94 8.45
C ASP A 146 16.20 -9.12 9.34
N PRO A 147 16.84 -10.18 8.80
CA PRO A 147 17.29 -11.32 9.59
C PRO A 147 18.33 -10.95 10.64
N ASN A 148 18.99 -9.79 10.52
CA ASN A 148 20.06 -9.38 11.44
C ASN A 148 19.56 -8.50 12.58
N ASN A 149 18.31 -7.98 12.50
CA ASN A 149 17.69 -7.12 13.52
C ASN A 149 18.69 -6.04 14.00
N GLU A 150 19.51 -5.51 13.08
CA GLU A 150 20.68 -4.68 13.41
C GLU A 150 20.24 -3.23 13.63
N LEU A 151 19.34 -2.99 14.60
CA LEU A 151 19.03 -1.70 15.25
C LEU A 151 18.67 -0.49 14.38
N GLN A 152 18.68 -0.62 13.06
CA GLN A 152 17.91 0.24 12.17
C GLN A 152 16.57 -0.47 12.00
N PRO A 153 15.43 0.20 12.24
CA PRO A 153 14.16 -0.35 11.80
C PRO A 153 14.35 -0.73 10.33
N GLY A 154 14.32 -2.03 10.04
CA GLY A 154 14.68 -2.59 8.75
C GLY A 154 13.77 -2.06 7.65
N ASP A 155 13.85 -2.63 6.45
CA ASP A 155 12.98 -2.20 5.36
C ASP A 155 11.49 -2.57 5.60
N ALA A 156 11.19 -3.45 6.56
CA ALA A 156 9.83 -3.95 6.83
C ALA A 156 8.80 -2.85 7.19
N PRO A 157 9.07 -1.87 8.08
CA PRO A 157 8.15 -0.76 8.33
C PRO A 157 8.00 0.20 7.14
N LEU A 158 8.83 0.07 6.10
CA LEU A 158 8.73 0.81 4.84
C LEU A 158 7.89 0.08 3.78
N ARG A 159 7.53 -1.18 4.03
CA ARG A 159 6.62 -1.98 3.19
C ARG A 159 5.16 -1.59 3.45
N TYR A 160 4.26 -2.09 2.61
CA TYR A 160 2.84 -1.76 2.67
C TYR A 160 2.24 -2.02 4.07
N THR A 161 2.54 -3.17 4.69
CA THR A 161 2.00 -3.58 6.00
C THR A 161 2.34 -2.62 7.15
N GLY A 162 3.47 -1.90 7.05
CA GLY A 162 3.89 -0.89 8.03
C GLY A 162 3.50 0.53 7.62
N ALA A 163 3.72 0.88 6.36
CA ALA A 163 3.48 2.23 5.86
C ALA A 163 2.00 2.59 5.89
N VAL A 164 1.10 1.64 5.61
CA VAL A 164 -0.34 1.90 5.54
C VAL A 164 -0.97 2.21 6.89
N ALA A 165 -0.42 1.68 7.98
CA ALA A 165 -0.91 1.94 9.33
C ALA A 165 -0.83 3.43 9.72
N ARG A 166 0.07 4.19 9.10
CA ARG A 166 0.25 5.64 9.30
C ARG A 166 -0.97 6.46 8.84
N TYR A 167 -1.92 5.85 8.17
CA TYR A 167 -3.14 6.49 7.68
C TYR A 167 -4.34 6.25 8.60
N GLY A 168 -4.11 5.65 9.78
CA GLY A 168 -5.10 5.62 10.84
C GLY A 168 -6.22 4.60 10.61
N GLY A 169 -5.93 3.45 10.00
CA GLY A 169 -6.95 2.45 9.71
C GLY A 169 -6.40 1.23 8.98
N HIS A 170 -7.23 0.20 8.88
CA HIS A 170 -6.90 -1.08 8.31
C HIS A 170 -7.43 -1.18 6.88
N PRO A 171 -6.67 -1.69 5.90
CA PRO A 171 -7.19 -1.98 4.57
C PRO A 171 -8.25 -3.07 4.67
N THR A 172 -9.34 -2.94 3.92
CA THR A 172 -10.37 -3.97 3.90
C THR A 172 -9.89 -5.21 3.15
N GLY A 173 -10.14 -6.38 3.74
CA GLY A 173 -10.02 -7.66 3.03
C GLY A 173 -9.36 -8.75 3.87
N PRO A 174 -9.66 -10.03 3.57
CA PRO A 174 -9.15 -11.14 4.35
C PRO A 174 -7.62 -11.27 4.30
N ALA A 175 -6.99 -10.70 3.27
CA ALA A 175 -5.54 -10.75 3.09
C ALA A 175 -4.77 -9.90 4.11
N PHE A 176 -5.42 -8.90 4.70
CA PHE A 176 -4.75 -7.94 5.58
C PHE A 176 -4.97 -8.25 7.06
N VAL A 177 -5.89 -9.17 7.39
CA VAL A 177 -6.22 -9.51 8.78
C VAL A 177 -4.97 -10.02 9.52
N ASP A 178 -4.66 -9.39 10.66
CA ASP A 178 -3.45 -9.65 11.46
C ASP A 178 -2.12 -9.41 10.71
N ARG A 179 -2.15 -8.69 9.58
CA ARG A 179 -0.96 -8.36 8.76
C ARG A 179 -0.55 -6.89 8.85
N ILE A 180 -1.46 -6.00 9.24
CA ILE A 180 -1.12 -4.59 9.38
C ILE A 180 -0.52 -4.33 10.74
N ALA A 181 0.61 -3.63 10.76
CA ALA A 181 1.30 -3.32 12.00
C ALA A 181 0.51 -2.30 12.84
N PRO A 182 0.07 -2.63 14.07
CA PRO A 182 -0.55 -1.65 14.95
C PRO A 182 0.43 -0.53 15.36
N GLY A 183 1.74 -0.77 15.24
CA GLY A 183 2.81 0.20 15.42
C GLY A 183 4.17 -0.43 15.08
N ALA A 184 5.24 0.37 15.10
CA ALA A 184 6.55 -0.10 14.65
C ALA A 184 7.12 -1.28 15.47
N ALA A 185 6.75 -1.38 16.75
CA ALA A 185 7.18 -2.48 17.62
C ALA A 185 6.56 -3.84 17.26
N ALA A 186 5.55 -3.88 16.37
CA ALA A 186 4.97 -5.12 15.89
C ALA A 186 5.92 -5.88 14.95
N PHE A 187 6.89 -5.22 14.32
CA PHE A 187 7.92 -5.89 13.52
C PHE A 187 8.97 -6.48 14.46
N ASP A 188 8.80 -7.76 14.78
CA ASP A 188 9.71 -8.49 15.68
C ASP A 188 10.66 -9.43 14.93
N GLY A 189 10.48 -9.58 13.61
CA GLY A 189 11.26 -10.48 12.75
C GLY A 189 10.97 -11.97 12.99
N VAL A 190 9.92 -12.28 13.76
CA VAL A 190 9.51 -13.64 14.09
C VAL A 190 8.28 -14.00 13.27
N LEU A 191 8.52 -14.58 12.11
CA LEU A 191 7.44 -14.92 11.18
C LEU A 191 6.55 -16.00 11.77
N ALA A 192 7.06 -16.90 12.61
CA ALA A 192 6.32 -18.06 13.14
C ALA A 192 5.11 -17.69 14.03
N THR A 193 5.11 -16.52 14.65
CA THR A 193 4.16 -16.17 15.70
C THR A 193 3.52 -14.80 15.45
N PRO A 194 2.29 -14.56 15.94
CA PRO A 194 1.70 -13.22 15.86
C PRO A 194 2.55 -12.20 16.65
N PRO A 195 2.57 -10.93 16.22
CA PRO A 195 1.89 -10.38 15.04
C PRO A 195 2.56 -10.81 13.72
N TYR A 196 1.78 -11.11 12.69
CA TYR A 196 2.30 -11.64 11.41
C TYR A 196 2.62 -10.54 10.40
N VAL A 197 3.07 -9.38 10.87
CA VAL A 197 3.13 -8.13 10.08
C VAL A 197 4.29 -8.08 9.10
N ASP A 198 5.31 -8.90 9.36
CA ASP A 198 6.43 -9.16 8.46
C ASP A 198 6.04 -10.06 7.27
N ARG A 199 4.84 -10.69 7.27
CA ARG A 199 4.32 -11.51 6.17
C ARG A 199 3.35 -10.70 5.30
N GLY A 200 3.75 -10.40 4.07
CA GLY A 200 2.91 -9.67 3.10
C GLY A 200 2.15 -10.57 2.11
N GLY A 201 2.53 -11.84 1.99
CA GLY A 201 2.14 -12.69 0.85
C GLY A 201 2.87 -12.35 -0.45
N GLU A 202 3.80 -11.39 -0.45
CA GLU A 202 4.44 -10.94 -1.68
C GLU A 202 5.50 -11.93 -2.18
N GLU A 203 5.43 -12.28 -3.47
CA GLU A 203 6.52 -12.98 -4.14
C GLU A 203 7.51 -12.01 -4.80
N PHE A 204 7.00 -10.92 -5.37
CA PHE A 204 7.82 -9.90 -6.02
C PHE A 204 7.36 -8.50 -5.67
N HIS A 205 8.24 -7.52 -5.83
CA HIS A 205 7.89 -6.12 -5.77
C HIS A 205 8.67 -5.27 -6.77
N VAL A 206 8.08 -4.15 -7.17
CA VAL A 206 8.78 -3.06 -7.88
C VAL A 206 9.31 -2.09 -6.85
N ALA A 207 10.61 -1.80 -6.91
CA ALA A 207 11.25 -0.81 -6.04
C ALA A 207 11.43 0.52 -6.80
N LEU A 208 10.81 1.60 -6.31
CA LEU A 208 10.91 2.93 -6.89
C LEU A 208 11.97 3.75 -6.13
N HIS A 209 13.23 3.31 -6.13
CA HIS A 209 14.32 4.04 -5.48
C HIS A 209 15.40 4.46 -6.47
N GLY A 210 15.95 5.67 -6.31
CA GLY A 210 16.98 6.15 -7.22
C GLY A 210 18.27 5.35 -7.16
N TRP A 211 18.63 4.75 -6.02
CA TRP A 211 19.84 3.90 -5.92
C TRP A 211 19.69 2.55 -6.65
N GLN A 212 18.46 2.16 -7.00
CA GLN A 212 18.19 0.96 -7.80
C GLN A 212 18.27 1.24 -9.31
N ILE A 213 18.42 2.50 -9.72
CA ILE A 213 18.49 2.92 -11.12
C ILE A 213 19.95 3.09 -11.53
N ASP A 214 20.40 2.27 -12.47
CA ASP A 214 21.75 2.35 -13.04
C ASP A 214 21.83 3.40 -14.15
N SER A 215 20.75 3.55 -14.94
CA SER A 215 20.73 4.46 -16.09
C SER A 215 19.32 4.85 -16.55
N PHE A 216 19.24 5.89 -17.38
CA PHE A 216 18.02 6.31 -18.07
C PHE A 216 18.24 6.34 -19.58
N ASP A 217 17.26 5.81 -20.32
CA ASP A 217 17.09 6.00 -21.76
C ASP A 217 15.93 6.98 -22.02
N MET A 218 16.26 8.18 -22.50
CA MET A 218 15.27 9.20 -22.86
C MET A 218 14.71 8.92 -24.26
N ARG A 219 13.71 8.04 -24.36
CA ARG A 219 13.09 7.66 -25.65
C ARG A 219 12.34 8.80 -26.32
N LYS A 220 11.75 9.68 -25.53
CA LYS A 220 11.04 10.87 -26.02
C LYS A 220 11.28 12.04 -25.09
N CYS A 221 12.16 12.93 -25.53
CA CYS A 221 12.35 14.21 -24.90
C CYS A 221 11.41 15.27 -25.52
N ARG A 222 10.82 16.11 -24.67
CA ARG A 222 10.07 17.30 -25.04
C ARG A 222 10.57 18.44 -24.16
N GLY A 223 11.41 19.29 -24.74
CA GLY A 223 12.01 20.40 -24.00
C GLY A 223 13.50 20.46 -24.26
N GLN A 224 14.28 20.56 -23.18
CA GLN A 224 15.73 20.75 -23.26
C GLN A 224 16.54 19.45 -23.14
N CYS A 225 15.91 18.34 -22.74
CA CYS A 225 16.59 17.06 -22.46
C CYS A 225 17.75 17.23 -21.48
N ASP A 226 17.55 18.08 -20.47
CA ASP A 226 18.57 18.55 -19.54
C ASP A 226 18.71 17.64 -18.31
N GLY A 227 18.05 16.48 -18.33
CA GLY A 227 18.02 15.56 -17.20
C GLY A 227 16.93 15.87 -16.19
N ILE A 228 15.96 16.73 -16.53
CA ILE A 228 14.70 16.94 -15.81
C ILE A 228 13.55 16.32 -16.61
N PHE A 229 12.72 15.50 -15.95
CA PHE A 229 11.56 14.88 -16.57
C PHE A 229 10.40 15.88 -16.65
N GLU A 230 9.98 16.23 -17.86
CA GLU A 230 8.98 17.27 -18.11
C GLU A 230 7.65 16.73 -18.69
N VAL A 231 6.66 17.62 -18.78
CA VAL A 231 5.33 17.31 -19.34
C VAL A 231 5.44 16.81 -20.79
N GLY A 232 4.96 15.58 -21.04
CA GLY A 232 4.88 14.97 -22.37
C GLY A 232 6.08 14.10 -22.75
N GLU A 233 7.03 13.92 -21.84
CA GLU A 233 8.23 13.09 -22.00
C GLU A 233 7.96 11.61 -21.72
N ILE A 234 8.86 10.77 -22.26
CA ILE A 234 8.93 9.33 -21.98
C ILE A 234 10.38 8.98 -21.68
N TRP A 235 10.62 8.48 -20.48
CA TRP A 235 11.92 8.01 -20.01
C TRP A 235 11.82 6.53 -19.65
N VAL A 236 12.87 5.76 -19.90
CA VAL A 236 12.97 4.36 -19.48
C VAL A 236 14.16 4.22 -18.55
N ALA A 237 13.88 4.04 -17.26
CA ALA A 237 14.88 3.69 -16.27
C ALA A 237 15.29 2.22 -16.44
N THR A 238 16.58 1.93 -16.26
CA THR A 238 17.10 0.56 -16.24
C THR A 238 17.89 0.34 -14.95
N GLY A 239 17.65 -0.78 -14.27
CA GLY A 239 18.37 -1.16 -13.06
C GLY A 239 17.76 -2.36 -12.35
N GLN A 240 18.06 -2.50 -11.06
CA GLN A 240 17.48 -3.51 -10.16
C GLN A 240 16.10 -3.04 -9.68
N LEU A 241 15.10 -3.04 -10.56
CA LEU A 241 13.80 -2.40 -10.27
C LEU A 241 12.67 -3.38 -9.95
N PHE A 242 12.88 -4.68 -10.16
CA PHE A 242 11.90 -5.73 -9.89
C PHE A 242 12.58 -6.88 -9.16
N HIS A 243 12.23 -7.07 -7.90
CA HIS A 243 12.90 -7.99 -6.97
C HIS A 243 11.93 -9.06 -6.54
N ARG A 244 12.47 -10.24 -6.21
CA ARG A 244 11.73 -11.19 -5.37
C ARG A 244 11.79 -10.72 -3.92
N ALA A 245 10.71 -10.92 -3.16
CA ALA A 245 10.63 -10.54 -1.75
C ALA A 245 11.83 -11.06 -0.93
N HIS A 246 12.43 -10.22 -0.09
CA HIS A 246 13.71 -10.53 0.56
C HIS A 246 13.56 -11.56 1.67
N ALA A 247 12.36 -11.76 2.23
CA ALA A 247 12.12 -12.79 3.23
C ALA A 247 12.53 -14.20 2.75
N TYR A 248 12.56 -14.45 1.44
CA TYR A 248 12.99 -15.73 0.89
C TYR A 248 14.51 -15.94 0.84
N GLU A 249 15.32 -14.89 0.93
CA GLU A 249 16.78 -14.97 0.73
C GLU A 249 17.50 -15.93 1.67
N PRO A 250 17.16 -16.03 2.97
CA PRO A 250 17.79 -16.99 3.87
C PRO A 250 17.61 -18.44 3.42
N PHE A 251 16.53 -18.72 2.68
CA PHE A 251 16.10 -20.05 2.24
C PHE A 251 16.26 -20.28 0.74
N SER A 252 16.99 -19.43 0.03
CA SER A 252 17.04 -19.44 -1.43
C SER A 252 18.31 -20.07 -1.99
N PHE A 253 18.19 -20.72 -3.16
CA PHE A 253 19.32 -21.18 -3.98
C PHE A 253 19.62 -20.27 -5.18
N ALA A 254 18.93 -19.13 -5.30
CA ALA A 254 19.18 -18.17 -6.38
C ALA A 254 20.64 -17.69 -6.40
N LYS A 255 21.12 -17.31 -7.58
CA LYS A 255 22.46 -16.80 -7.83
C LYS A 255 22.40 -15.33 -8.21
N PRO A 256 23.42 -14.53 -7.83
CA PRO A 256 24.72 -14.98 -7.30
C PRO A 256 24.78 -15.28 -5.79
N ASP A 257 23.86 -14.75 -5.00
CA ASP A 257 23.99 -14.63 -3.55
C ASP A 257 22.67 -14.86 -2.81
N ARG A 258 21.84 -15.78 -3.33
CA ARG A 258 20.50 -16.12 -2.85
C ARG A 258 19.42 -15.06 -3.10
N THR A 259 19.78 -13.93 -3.68
CA THR A 259 18.84 -12.91 -4.14
C THR A 259 18.37 -13.24 -5.57
N TYR A 260 17.14 -12.84 -5.88
CA TYR A 260 16.63 -12.84 -7.25
C TYR A 260 16.30 -11.41 -7.65
N GLU A 261 17.36 -10.66 -8.01
CA GLU A 261 17.31 -9.24 -8.34
C GLU A 261 17.96 -8.96 -9.71
N PRO A 262 17.24 -9.17 -10.82
CA PRO A 262 17.74 -8.87 -12.15
C PRO A 262 18.17 -7.40 -12.28
N ARG A 263 19.33 -7.14 -12.90
CA ARG A 263 19.93 -5.78 -13.01
C ARG A 263 19.48 -4.96 -14.21
N ASP A 264 18.93 -5.60 -15.23
CA ASP A 264 18.58 -4.95 -16.51
C ASP A 264 17.06 -4.78 -16.66
N VAL A 265 16.34 -4.58 -15.54
CA VAL A 265 14.88 -4.39 -15.57
C VAL A 265 14.56 -2.97 -16.04
N GLN A 266 13.62 -2.86 -16.99
CA GLN A 266 13.18 -1.57 -17.52
C GLN A 266 11.87 -1.11 -16.88
N LEU A 267 11.84 0.15 -16.45
CA LEU A 267 10.65 0.83 -15.98
C LEU A 267 10.43 2.12 -16.79
N MET A 268 9.28 2.26 -17.43
CA MET A 268 8.96 3.42 -18.26
C MET A 268 8.15 4.45 -17.49
N PHE A 269 8.58 5.70 -17.50
CA PHE A 269 7.84 6.87 -17.04
C PHE A 269 7.32 7.63 -18.25
N GLU A 270 6.00 7.78 -18.38
CA GLU A 270 5.36 8.55 -19.45
C GLU A 270 4.40 9.58 -18.84
N HIS A 271 4.55 10.86 -19.19
CA HIS A 271 3.58 11.87 -18.79
C HIS A 271 2.65 12.27 -19.94
N SER A 272 1.34 12.14 -19.71
CA SER A 272 0.26 12.43 -20.66
C SER A 272 -0.26 13.86 -20.48
N ILE A 273 0.08 14.76 -21.42
CA ILE A 273 -0.40 16.15 -21.42
C ILE A 273 -1.95 16.28 -21.42
N PRO A 274 -2.70 15.50 -22.22
CA PRO A 274 -4.15 15.67 -22.28
C PRO A 274 -4.88 15.35 -20.98
N ASN A 275 -4.33 14.42 -20.19
CA ASN A 275 -4.94 13.98 -18.94
C ASN A 275 -4.27 14.57 -17.70
N ASP A 276 -3.08 15.16 -17.85
CA ASP A 276 -2.20 15.54 -16.74
C ASP A 276 -1.96 14.34 -15.80
N GLU A 277 -1.41 13.25 -16.35
CA GLU A 277 -1.17 11.99 -15.64
C GLU A 277 0.23 11.47 -15.95
N THR A 278 0.96 10.98 -14.94
CA THR A 278 2.18 10.20 -15.15
C THR A 278 1.85 8.71 -15.00
N THR A 279 2.22 7.91 -16.00
CA THR A 279 2.15 6.44 -15.94
C THR A 279 3.54 5.86 -15.75
N VAL A 280 3.67 4.96 -14.78
CA VAL A 280 4.85 4.15 -14.52
C VAL A 280 4.54 2.72 -14.95
N SER A 281 5.28 2.21 -15.94
CA SER A 281 5.03 0.91 -16.57
C SER A 281 6.19 -0.05 -16.37
N LEU A 282 5.90 -1.25 -15.86
CA LEU A 282 6.78 -2.42 -15.92
C LEU A 282 6.32 -3.33 -17.05
N VAL A 283 7.26 -3.83 -17.87
CA VAL A 283 7.04 -4.98 -18.76
C VAL A 283 8.14 -5.98 -18.50
N TYR A 284 7.78 -7.19 -18.07
CA TYR A 284 8.75 -8.20 -17.64
C TYR A 284 8.39 -9.60 -18.14
N PRO A 285 9.36 -10.45 -18.52
CA PRO A 285 9.07 -11.80 -19.02
C PRO A 285 8.40 -12.69 -17.99
N LEU A 286 7.31 -13.37 -18.38
CA LEU A 286 6.70 -14.42 -17.56
C LEU A 286 7.53 -15.71 -17.58
N THR A 287 8.25 -15.96 -18.67
CA THR A 287 9.06 -17.18 -18.88
C THR A 287 10.39 -16.86 -19.57
N ASN A 288 11.35 -17.79 -19.53
CA ASN A 288 12.63 -17.64 -20.24
C ASN A 288 12.46 -17.59 -21.76
N ALA A 289 11.39 -18.15 -22.34
CA ALA A 289 11.04 -17.93 -23.74
C ALA A 289 10.68 -16.45 -24.04
N GLY A 290 10.05 -15.74 -23.09
CA GLY A 290 9.83 -14.30 -23.15
C GLY A 290 11.15 -13.53 -23.00
N SER A 291 11.99 -13.93 -22.05
CA SER A 291 13.31 -13.33 -21.80
C SER A 291 14.23 -13.44 -23.01
N ALA A 292 14.27 -14.61 -23.64
CA ALA A 292 14.99 -14.85 -24.89
C ALA A 292 14.49 -13.98 -26.04
N ALA A 293 13.17 -13.80 -26.16
CA ALA A 293 12.59 -12.93 -27.18
C ALA A 293 12.96 -11.46 -26.96
N MET A 294 12.94 -10.98 -25.71
CA MET A 294 13.41 -9.65 -25.31
C MET A 294 14.89 -9.44 -25.65
N ARG A 295 15.72 -10.48 -25.54
CA ARG A 295 17.16 -10.38 -25.79
C ARG A 295 17.55 -10.68 -27.24
N GLY A 296 16.63 -11.17 -28.07
CA GLY A 296 16.95 -11.69 -29.40
C GLY A 296 17.84 -12.94 -29.37
N GLU A 297 17.73 -13.74 -28.32
CA GLU A 297 18.56 -14.92 -28.04
C GLU A 297 17.77 -16.24 -28.15
N GLN A 298 18.45 -17.37 -27.96
CA GLN A 298 17.80 -18.66 -27.76
C GLN A 298 17.43 -18.84 -26.29
N GLU A 299 16.28 -19.47 -26.03
CA GLU A 299 15.80 -19.79 -24.68
C GLU A 299 16.82 -20.63 -23.90
N GLN A 300 17.12 -20.16 -22.69
CA GLN A 300 17.92 -20.86 -21.69
C GLN A 300 17.00 -21.55 -20.67
N PRO A 301 17.43 -22.67 -20.08
CA PRO A 301 16.67 -23.30 -18.99
C PRO A 301 16.66 -22.42 -17.74
N ASN A 302 15.63 -22.55 -16.91
CA ASN A 302 15.64 -22.03 -15.54
C ASN A 302 16.86 -22.62 -14.81
N ASN A 303 17.74 -21.75 -14.32
CA ASN A 303 18.99 -22.12 -13.67
C ASN A 303 19.22 -21.37 -12.33
N ASN A 304 18.21 -20.59 -11.95
CA ASN A 304 18.09 -19.72 -10.78
C ASN A 304 19.16 -18.62 -10.77
N ASP A 305 19.60 -18.12 -11.93
CA ASP A 305 20.61 -17.08 -12.05
C ASP A 305 19.99 -15.78 -12.59
N ALA A 306 19.71 -14.84 -11.69
CA ALA A 306 19.09 -13.56 -12.05
C ALA A 306 19.95 -12.69 -13.00
N ARG A 307 21.21 -13.08 -13.27
CA ARG A 307 22.16 -12.33 -14.11
C ARG A 307 22.09 -12.67 -15.60
N ASP A 308 21.44 -13.77 -15.99
CA ASP A 308 21.29 -14.16 -17.41
C ASP A 308 19.84 -13.99 -17.91
N GLN A 309 19.23 -15.02 -18.52
CA GLN A 309 17.83 -14.95 -18.92
C GLN A 309 16.95 -15.20 -17.70
N ASN A 310 16.44 -14.11 -17.14
CA ASN A 310 15.55 -14.11 -15.99
C ASN A 310 14.07 -13.94 -16.39
N SER A 311 13.16 -14.45 -15.56
CA SER A 311 11.71 -14.35 -15.71
C SER A 311 10.97 -14.62 -14.40
N VAL A 312 9.68 -14.28 -14.34
CA VAL A 312 8.82 -14.60 -13.16
C VAL A 312 8.84 -16.10 -12.87
N LEU A 313 8.66 -16.94 -13.91
CA LEU A 313 8.68 -18.39 -13.75
C LEU A 313 9.96 -18.90 -13.10
N GLU A 314 11.12 -18.36 -13.48
CA GLU A 314 12.38 -18.80 -12.88
C GLU A 314 12.50 -18.40 -11.41
N GLY A 315 12.12 -17.17 -11.05
CA GLY A 315 12.13 -16.74 -9.65
C GLY A 315 11.19 -17.56 -8.76
N LEU A 316 10.01 -17.94 -9.27
CA LEU A 316 9.08 -18.85 -8.58
C LEU A 316 9.58 -20.32 -8.58
N ASP A 317 10.26 -20.77 -9.63
CA ASP A 317 10.88 -22.09 -9.68
C ASP A 317 12.00 -22.22 -8.65
N ASP A 318 12.75 -21.14 -8.39
CA ASP A 318 13.69 -21.12 -7.28
C ASP A 318 13.00 -21.31 -5.92
N LEU A 319 11.83 -20.71 -5.68
CA LEU A 319 11.08 -20.92 -4.43
C LEU A 319 10.67 -22.39 -4.24
N SER A 320 10.07 -22.98 -5.27
CA SER A 320 9.67 -24.40 -5.25
C SER A 320 10.88 -25.34 -5.13
N PHE A 321 11.97 -25.06 -5.85
CA PHE A 321 13.22 -25.80 -5.74
C PHE A 321 13.81 -25.70 -4.33
N SER A 322 13.83 -24.49 -3.78
CA SER A 322 14.38 -24.18 -2.46
C SER A 322 13.63 -24.85 -1.33
N ALA A 323 12.30 -24.78 -1.32
CA ALA A 323 11.48 -25.49 -0.34
C ALA A 323 11.70 -27.01 -0.37
N ARG A 324 11.73 -27.61 -1.57
CA ARG A 324 11.95 -29.06 -1.75
C ARG A 324 13.32 -29.52 -1.29
N ASN A 325 14.36 -28.75 -1.61
CA ASN A 325 15.76 -29.10 -1.36
C ASN A 325 16.31 -28.46 -0.08
N ALA A 326 15.46 -27.82 0.73
CA ALA A 326 15.83 -27.20 1.97
C ALA A 326 16.55 -28.21 2.88
N PRO A 327 17.79 -27.91 3.30
CA PRO A 327 18.53 -28.75 4.22
C PRO A 327 17.91 -28.69 5.63
N PRO A 328 18.25 -29.63 6.54
CA PRO A 328 17.63 -29.70 7.87
C PRO A 328 17.76 -28.40 8.67
N GLU A 329 18.85 -27.65 8.52
CA GLU A 329 19.03 -26.36 9.18
C GLU A 329 17.95 -25.33 8.80
N TRP A 330 17.57 -25.24 7.52
CA TRP A 330 16.50 -24.35 7.08
C TRP A 330 15.15 -24.83 7.57
N ARG A 331 14.85 -26.13 7.44
CA ARG A 331 13.56 -26.69 7.89
C ARG A 331 13.33 -26.61 9.41
N ASN A 332 14.39 -26.41 10.20
CA ASN A 332 14.30 -26.20 11.64
C ASN A 332 14.32 -24.72 12.03
N ASP A 333 14.43 -23.80 11.06
CA ASP A 333 14.34 -22.37 11.28
C ASP A 333 12.87 -21.97 11.48
N ASP A 334 12.60 -21.15 12.48
CA ASP A 334 11.24 -20.71 12.81
C ASP A 334 10.62 -19.89 11.66
N ASN A 335 11.44 -19.27 10.80
CA ASN A 335 10.99 -18.47 9.67
C ASN A 335 10.78 -19.29 8.39
N PHE A 336 11.12 -20.58 8.35
CA PHE A 336 10.91 -21.45 7.17
C PHE A 336 9.46 -21.58 6.67
N PRO A 337 8.41 -21.45 7.51
CA PRO A 337 7.02 -21.54 7.05
C PRO A 337 6.66 -20.60 5.89
N ILE A 338 7.34 -19.46 5.71
CA ILE A 338 7.08 -18.53 4.60
C ILE A 338 7.33 -19.12 3.21
N ILE A 339 8.21 -20.12 3.12
CA ILE A 339 8.56 -20.79 1.87
C ILE A 339 8.08 -22.24 1.84
N GLU A 340 7.71 -22.82 2.99
CA GLU A 340 7.34 -24.23 3.11
C GLU A 340 6.25 -24.64 2.11
N ALA A 341 5.21 -23.81 1.92
CA ALA A 341 4.11 -24.09 1.01
C ALA A 341 4.56 -24.25 -0.45
N TRP A 342 5.65 -23.60 -0.85
CA TRP A 342 6.20 -23.71 -2.21
C TRP A 342 6.74 -25.10 -2.54
N GLU A 343 6.96 -25.99 -1.54
CA GLU A 343 7.37 -27.38 -1.77
C GLU A 343 6.39 -28.13 -2.69
N PHE A 344 5.10 -27.80 -2.60
CA PHE A 344 4.01 -28.48 -3.30
C PHE A 344 3.37 -27.65 -4.43
N LYS A 345 3.82 -26.41 -4.61
CA LYS A 345 3.33 -25.50 -5.67
C LYS A 345 4.00 -25.84 -7.02
N ASP A 346 3.26 -25.67 -8.10
CA ASP A 346 3.81 -25.65 -9.47
C ASP A 346 3.94 -24.17 -9.88
N PRO A 347 5.16 -23.63 -10.05
CA PRO A 347 5.38 -22.24 -10.45
C PRO A 347 4.59 -21.81 -11.70
N SER A 348 4.30 -22.73 -12.62
CA SER A 348 3.59 -22.42 -13.86
C SER A 348 2.11 -22.11 -13.64
N ASP A 349 1.51 -22.55 -12.53
CA ASP A 349 0.11 -22.28 -12.18
C ASP A 349 -0.11 -20.83 -11.72
N TYR A 350 0.97 -20.10 -11.42
CA TYR A 350 0.95 -18.73 -10.87
C TYR A 350 1.39 -17.66 -11.87
N LEU A 351 1.45 -17.98 -13.17
CA LEU A 351 1.86 -17.05 -14.24
C LEU A 351 0.69 -16.27 -14.88
N ASP A 352 -0.44 -16.13 -14.19
CA ASP A 352 -1.57 -15.33 -14.66
C ASP A 352 -1.66 -14.00 -13.87
N PRO A 353 -1.13 -12.89 -14.41
CA PRO A 353 -1.14 -11.60 -13.71
C PRO A 353 -2.52 -11.07 -13.34
N ARG A 354 -3.58 -11.63 -13.92
CA ARG A 354 -4.96 -11.24 -13.62
C ARG A 354 -5.44 -11.78 -12.27
N THR A 355 -4.75 -12.76 -11.69
CA THR A 355 -5.08 -13.32 -10.37
C THR A 355 -4.19 -12.80 -9.26
N TRP A 356 -3.16 -12.04 -9.59
CA TRP A 356 -2.23 -11.48 -8.61
C TRP A 356 -2.89 -10.35 -7.82
N ARG A 357 -2.60 -10.27 -6.53
CA ARG A 357 -2.97 -9.14 -5.67
C ARG A 357 -1.82 -8.12 -5.72
N VAL A 358 -2.18 -6.86 -5.90
CA VAL A 358 -1.23 -5.74 -5.92
C VAL A 358 -1.51 -4.84 -4.73
N SER A 359 -0.46 -4.55 -3.96
CA SER A 359 -0.44 -3.50 -2.94
C SER A 359 0.58 -2.44 -3.37
N ILE A 360 0.27 -1.17 -3.12
CA ILE A 360 1.07 -0.03 -3.53
C ILE A 360 1.22 0.86 -2.31
N VAL A 361 2.44 1.32 -2.05
CA VAL A 361 2.71 2.42 -1.14
C VAL A 361 3.69 3.35 -1.82
N VAL A 362 3.33 4.63 -1.94
CA VAL A 362 4.15 5.63 -2.61
C VAL A 362 4.46 6.81 -1.71
N ALA A 363 5.61 7.40 -1.98
CA ALA A 363 6.18 8.47 -1.19
C ALA A 363 6.78 9.55 -2.09
N THR A 364 6.92 10.73 -1.51
CA THR A 364 7.92 11.72 -1.94
C THR A 364 9.12 11.69 -0.96
N SER A 365 9.94 12.73 -0.99
CA SER A 365 11.10 12.88 -0.09
C SER A 365 11.14 14.28 0.53
N TYR A 366 11.92 14.41 1.60
CA TYR A 366 12.27 15.70 2.21
C TYR A 366 13.09 16.57 1.25
N TYR A 367 12.94 17.89 1.39
CA TYR A 367 13.68 18.88 0.59
C TYR A 367 15.20 18.85 0.85
N GLU A 368 15.58 18.54 2.09
CA GLU A 368 16.96 18.38 2.53
C GLU A 368 17.07 17.13 3.40
N GLU A 369 18.29 16.59 3.53
CA GLU A 369 18.54 15.45 4.40
C GLU A 369 18.27 15.86 5.85
N VAL A 370 17.29 15.21 6.48
CA VAL A 370 16.87 15.51 7.87
C VAL A 370 17.69 14.68 8.84
N GLU A 371 17.72 13.37 8.63
CA GLU A 371 18.51 12.41 9.39
C GLU A 371 18.77 11.14 8.57
N VAL A 372 19.76 10.35 9.00
CA VAL A 372 20.10 9.07 8.37
C VAL A 372 18.93 8.10 8.51
N GLY A 373 18.45 7.54 7.40
CA GLY A 373 17.33 6.59 7.36
C GLY A 373 15.96 7.22 7.08
N ALA A 374 15.80 8.54 7.28
CA ALA A 374 14.57 9.24 6.95
C ALA A 374 14.58 9.72 5.49
N TYR A 375 14.29 8.81 4.56
CA TYR A 375 14.32 9.11 3.13
C TYR A 375 12.95 9.37 2.52
N PHE A 376 11.89 8.86 3.15
CA PHE A 376 10.56 8.81 2.57
C PHE A 376 9.57 9.67 3.34
N VAL A 377 8.65 10.25 2.60
CA VAL A 377 7.45 10.87 3.12
C VAL A 377 6.30 10.19 2.41
N TRP A 378 5.62 9.26 3.08
CA TRP A 378 4.51 8.54 2.46
C TRP A 378 3.41 9.53 2.11
N THR A 379 2.82 9.34 0.93
CA THR A 379 1.78 10.22 0.43
C THR A 379 0.52 9.45 0.13
N ASP A 380 0.61 8.26 -0.44
CA ASP A 380 -0.57 7.51 -0.84
C ASP A 380 -0.33 5.99 -0.91
N HIS A 381 -1.42 5.22 -0.95
CA HIS A 381 -1.38 3.76 -0.88
C HIS A 381 -2.63 3.08 -1.46
N TYR A 382 -2.47 1.85 -1.93
CA TYR A 382 -3.55 0.98 -2.38
C TYR A 382 -3.33 -0.46 -1.90
N PRO A 383 -4.36 -1.23 -1.48
CA PRO A 383 -5.73 -0.79 -1.24
C PRO A 383 -5.83 0.32 -0.22
N ASN A 384 -6.82 1.19 -0.42
CA ASN A 384 -7.05 2.32 0.43
C ASN A 384 -7.48 1.89 1.84
N VAL A 385 -7.15 2.71 2.85
CA VAL A 385 -7.63 2.51 4.22
C VAL A 385 -8.77 3.47 4.50
N LYS A 386 -9.72 3.00 5.29
CA LYS A 386 -10.73 3.86 5.85
C LYS A 386 -10.24 4.34 7.20
N SER A 387 -9.84 5.60 7.28
CA SER A 387 -9.38 6.19 8.55
C SER A 387 -10.46 6.02 9.63
N GLY A 388 -10.07 5.47 10.78
CA GLY A 388 -10.93 5.08 11.90
C GLY A 388 -11.49 3.66 11.85
N ASP A 389 -11.25 2.88 10.78
CA ASP A 389 -11.58 1.45 10.74
C ASP A 389 -10.39 0.65 11.26
N PHE A 390 -10.38 0.32 12.55
CA PHE A 390 -9.25 -0.36 13.19
C PHE A 390 -9.34 -1.89 13.12
N ASN A 391 -10.48 -2.42 12.66
CA ASN A 391 -10.73 -3.86 12.62
C ASN A 391 -10.82 -4.42 11.18
N GLY A 392 -10.83 -3.56 10.16
CA GLY A 392 -10.80 -3.92 8.74
C GLY A 392 -12.14 -4.40 8.18
N ASP A 393 -13.27 -4.13 8.86
CA ASP A 393 -14.62 -4.50 8.40
C ASP A 393 -15.23 -3.51 7.39
N ASN A 394 -14.48 -2.46 7.01
CA ASN A 394 -14.87 -1.37 6.13
C ASN A 394 -15.95 -0.45 6.72
N GLU A 395 -16.25 -0.57 8.01
CA GLU A 395 -17.11 0.31 8.76
C GLU A 395 -16.29 1.12 9.77
N VAL A 396 -16.82 2.26 10.18
CA VAL A 396 -16.19 3.11 11.19
C VAL A 396 -17.28 3.27 12.25
N ASN A 397 -17.22 2.43 13.28
CA ASN A 397 -18.32 2.19 14.18
C ASN A 397 -17.86 2.06 15.66
N ASN A 398 -18.77 1.69 16.55
CA ASN A 398 -18.46 1.61 17.98
C ASN A 398 -17.38 0.56 18.31
N ALA A 399 -17.23 -0.50 17.51
CA ALA A 399 -16.20 -1.50 17.72
C ALA A 399 -14.79 -0.91 17.49
N ASP A 400 -14.66 0.02 16.55
CA ASP A 400 -13.40 0.74 16.31
C ASP A 400 -13.09 1.71 17.45
N ASN A 401 -14.09 2.48 17.89
CA ASN A 401 -13.95 3.33 19.08
C ASN A 401 -13.54 2.51 20.31
N ASP A 402 -14.20 1.38 20.56
CA ASP A 402 -13.87 0.47 21.65
C ASP A 402 -12.44 -0.07 21.52
N ALA A 403 -11.96 -0.35 20.30
CA ALA A 403 -10.59 -0.80 20.03
C ALA A 403 -9.56 0.29 20.34
N CYS A 404 -9.80 1.53 19.89
CA CYS A 404 -8.92 2.67 20.18
C CYS A 404 -8.91 3.02 21.68
N CYS A 405 -10.07 3.08 22.33
CA CYS A 405 -10.14 3.28 23.78
C CYS A 405 -9.45 2.15 24.56
N ALA A 406 -9.55 0.90 24.10
CA ALA A 406 -8.84 -0.21 24.70
C ALA A 406 -7.32 -0.10 24.52
N PHE A 407 -6.84 0.42 23.39
CA PHE A 407 -5.43 0.73 23.18
C PHE A 407 -4.94 1.80 24.16
N ILE A 408 -5.61 2.97 24.24
CA ILE A 408 -5.23 4.03 25.20
C ILE A 408 -5.23 3.47 26.62
N ALA A 409 -6.29 2.79 27.05
CA ALA A 409 -6.38 2.26 28.41
C ALA A 409 -5.30 1.19 28.74
N ALA A 410 -4.72 0.55 27.73
CA ALA A 410 -3.65 -0.44 27.90
C ALA A 410 -2.25 0.20 27.95
N VAL A 411 -2.07 1.33 27.25
CA VAL A 411 -0.75 1.92 26.97
C VAL A 411 -0.48 3.21 27.76
N ASP A 412 -1.51 4.00 28.05
CA ASP A 412 -1.44 5.26 28.82
C ASP A 412 -0.77 5.05 30.19
N GLY A 413 0.39 5.68 30.38
CA GLY A 413 1.27 5.52 31.54
C GLY A 413 2.31 4.39 31.47
N ASP A 414 2.36 3.58 30.40
CA ASP A 414 3.48 2.66 30.15
C ASP A 414 4.65 3.40 29.51
N GLY A 415 5.64 3.80 30.33
CA GLY A 415 6.83 4.54 29.90
C GLY A 415 7.74 3.84 28.85
N LYS A 416 7.36 2.69 28.29
CA LYS A 416 7.98 2.09 27.10
C LYS A 416 7.29 2.43 25.80
N GLU A 417 5.97 2.59 25.83
CA GLU A 417 5.11 2.79 24.65
C GLU A 417 4.52 4.20 24.65
N ASP A 418 4.17 4.72 25.83
CA ASP A 418 3.79 6.10 26.09
C ASP A 418 5.01 6.94 26.54
N CYS A 419 5.39 7.92 25.73
CA CYS A 419 6.63 8.69 25.88
C CYS A 419 6.63 9.62 27.09
N ASP A 420 5.47 10.11 27.50
CA ASP A 420 5.36 10.95 28.69
C ASP A 420 5.25 10.11 29.97
N GLY A 421 4.74 8.88 29.86
CA GLY A 421 4.62 7.91 30.95
C GLY A 421 3.66 8.38 32.06
N GLU A 422 2.82 9.36 31.75
CA GLU A 422 1.78 9.86 32.63
C GLU A 422 0.46 9.16 32.32
N VAL A 423 -0.42 8.98 33.30
CA VAL A 423 -1.78 8.49 33.04
C VAL A 423 -2.66 9.70 32.80
N ASN A 424 -2.91 10.04 31.54
CA ASN A 424 -3.59 11.27 31.14
C ASN A 424 -4.62 11.10 30.00
N GLU A 425 -5.07 9.87 29.76
CA GLU A 425 -6.05 9.50 28.71
C GLU A 425 -5.54 9.74 27.27
N ARG A 426 -4.22 9.74 27.09
CA ARG A 426 -3.54 9.92 25.81
C ARG A 426 -2.25 9.11 25.80
N VAL A 427 -1.82 8.68 24.61
CA VAL A 427 -0.54 8.01 24.42
C VAL A 427 0.36 8.88 23.55
N GLU A 428 1.52 9.33 24.06
CA GLU A 428 2.52 10.04 23.26
C GLU A 428 3.47 9.04 22.58
N LEU A 429 3.55 9.03 21.25
CA LEU A 429 4.38 8.05 20.54
C LEU A 429 5.87 8.38 20.68
N CYS A 430 6.61 7.51 21.37
CA CYS A 430 8.07 7.59 21.45
C CYS A 430 8.69 7.60 20.06
N ARG A 431 9.55 8.58 19.74
CA ARG A 431 10.22 8.68 18.43
C ARG A 431 9.23 8.66 17.26
N PHE A 432 8.18 9.46 17.35
CA PHE A 432 7.21 9.65 16.27
C PHE A 432 7.88 9.92 14.92
N GLY A 433 7.32 9.39 13.84
CA GLY A 433 7.95 9.31 12.52
C GLY A 433 8.52 7.92 12.27
N PRO A 434 9.67 7.53 12.83
CA PRO A 434 10.11 6.13 12.78
C PRO A 434 9.12 5.19 13.49
N ASN A 435 8.62 5.60 14.66
CA ASN A 435 7.47 4.98 15.31
C ASN A 435 6.16 5.58 14.80
N PHE A 436 5.10 4.79 14.86
CA PHE A 436 3.76 5.17 14.42
C PHE A 436 2.74 4.30 15.16
N SER A 437 1.48 4.68 15.07
CA SER A 437 0.36 3.89 15.56
C SER A 437 -0.72 3.83 14.51
N LEU A 438 -1.33 2.64 14.35
CA LEU A 438 -2.55 2.47 13.57
C LEU A 438 -3.70 3.32 14.12
N TYR A 439 -3.66 3.63 15.41
CA TYR A 439 -4.67 4.41 16.12
C TYR A 439 -4.43 5.92 16.07
N ASP A 440 -3.31 6.40 15.51
CA ASP A 440 -3.07 7.84 15.31
C ASP A 440 -3.67 8.25 13.94
N MET A 441 -4.92 8.71 13.95
CA MET A 441 -5.69 8.99 12.73
C MET A 441 -5.24 10.29 12.06
N ASN A 442 -4.91 11.29 12.86
CA ASN A 442 -4.57 12.61 12.38
C ASN A 442 -3.06 12.74 12.04
N TYR A 443 -2.25 11.77 12.49
CA TYR A 443 -0.80 11.69 12.33
C TYR A 443 -0.06 12.84 13.02
N ASP A 444 -0.40 13.14 14.27
CA ASP A 444 0.24 14.16 15.10
C ASP A 444 1.18 13.60 16.19
N GLY A 445 1.29 12.27 16.27
CA GLY A 445 2.16 11.58 17.21
C GLY A 445 1.53 11.34 18.57
N MET A 446 0.24 11.59 18.71
CA MET A 446 -0.55 11.29 19.88
C MET A 446 -1.69 10.34 19.49
N VAL A 447 -2.08 9.46 20.42
CA VAL A 447 -3.36 8.74 20.32
C VAL A 447 -4.22 9.20 21.48
N ASP A 448 -5.26 9.97 21.18
CA ASP A 448 -6.14 10.56 22.19
C ASP A 448 -7.63 10.50 21.82
N ASP A 449 -8.44 11.34 22.46
CA ASP A 449 -9.88 11.40 22.21
C ASP A 449 -10.21 11.86 20.78
N LEU A 450 -9.33 12.60 20.11
CA LEU A 450 -9.52 13.01 18.71
C LEU A 450 -9.40 11.83 17.73
N ASP A 451 -8.63 10.80 18.09
CA ASP A 451 -8.47 9.59 17.27
C ASP A 451 -9.52 8.52 17.61
N CYS A 452 -9.86 8.37 18.89
CA CYS A 452 -10.85 7.39 19.30
C CYS A 452 -12.29 7.86 19.12
N SER A 453 -12.51 9.17 19.00
CA SER A 453 -13.78 9.68 18.52
C SER A 453 -13.73 9.66 17.01
N CYS A 454 -14.33 8.63 16.42
CA CYS A 454 -14.87 8.83 15.10
C CYS A 454 -15.77 10.07 15.20
N SER A 455 -15.36 11.20 14.62
CA SER A 455 -16.16 12.43 14.49
C SER A 455 -17.50 12.22 13.74
N SER A 456 -17.89 10.96 13.49
CA SER A 456 -19.21 10.47 13.13
C SER A 456 -20.13 10.19 14.33
N CYS A 457 -19.63 10.27 15.56
CA CYS A 457 -20.35 10.06 16.80
C CYS A 457 -20.29 11.32 17.67
N LEU A 458 -20.88 12.41 17.19
CA LEU A 458 -21.09 13.62 17.98
C LEU A 458 -21.98 13.25 19.17
N ASP A 459 -21.47 13.46 20.37
CA ASP A 459 -22.16 13.14 21.61
C ASP A 459 -22.81 14.39 22.22
N LEU A 460 -23.35 14.26 23.45
CA LEU A 460 -23.93 15.40 24.16
C LEU A 460 -22.91 16.48 24.56
N ALA A 461 -21.64 16.12 24.77
CA ALA A 461 -20.59 17.08 25.04
C ALA A 461 -20.27 17.90 23.79
N ASP A 462 -20.22 17.26 22.62
CA ASP A 462 -20.07 17.91 21.32
C ASP A 462 -21.26 18.81 21.01
N ALA A 463 -22.49 18.33 21.26
CA ALA A 463 -23.69 19.15 21.08
C ALA A 463 -23.65 20.39 21.99
N ALA A 464 -23.14 20.24 23.21
CA ALA A 464 -22.94 21.36 24.12
C ALA A 464 -21.83 22.31 23.62
N HIS A 465 -20.78 21.79 23.00
CA HIS A 465 -19.69 22.58 22.41
C HIS A 465 -20.14 23.34 21.17
N PHE A 466 -20.80 22.66 20.24
CA PHE A 466 -21.48 23.22 19.09
C PHE A 466 -22.41 24.37 19.51
N GLN A 467 -23.25 24.15 20.52
CA GLN A 467 -24.17 25.16 21.02
C GLN A 467 -23.48 26.37 21.67
N ARG A 468 -22.29 26.19 22.27
CA ARG A 468 -21.47 27.30 22.80
C ARG A 468 -20.78 28.09 21.69
N CYS A 469 -20.40 27.41 20.62
CA CYS A 469 -19.71 27.99 19.48
C CYS A 469 -20.66 28.58 18.43
N PHE A 470 -21.96 28.25 18.47
CA PHE A 470 -22.96 28.76 17.55
C PHE A 470 -23.02 30.29 17.53
N THR A 471 -22.50 30.90 16.47
CA THR A 471 -22.48 32.35 16.25
C THR A 471 -23.58 32.81 15.32
N GLY A 472 -24.08 31.91 14.45
CA GLY A 472 -25.02 32.22 13.37
C GLY A 472 -24.34 32.83 12.13
N PRO A 473 -25.09 33.03 11.03
CA PRO A 473 -24.50 33.38 9.73
C PRO A 473 -23.78 34.75 9.74
N GLY A 474 -22.56 34.78 9.23
CA GLY A 474 -21.63 35.91 9.26
C GLY A 474 -21.07 36.22 10.65
N GLY A 475 -21.12 35.25 11.57
CA GLY A 475 -20.78 35.42 12.99
C GLY A 475 -19.29 35.44 13.31
N GLY A 476 -18.45 35.15 12.32
CA GLY A 476 -17.00 35.11 12.43
C GLY A 476 -16.30 36.44 12.74
N PRO A 477 -15.00 36.41 13.08
CA PRO A 477 -14.15 35.22 13.13
C PRO A 477 -14.35 34.40 14.43
N LEU A 478 -14.28 33.08 14.31
CA LEU A 478 -14.37 32.18 15.46
C LEU A 478 -13.13 32.23 16.35
N PRO A 479 -13.28 32.08 17.69
CA PRO A 479 -12.15 31.79 18.55
C PRO A 479 -11.59 30.39 18.23
N GLN A 480 -10.29 30.17 18.47
CA GLN A 480 -9.59 28.93 18.08
C GLN A 480 -10.27 27.64 18.56
N HIS A 481 -10.86 27.64 19.77
CA HIS A 481 -11.57 26.48 20.32
C HIS A 481 -12.92 26.18 19.65
N CYS A 482 -13.41 27.04 18.77
CA CYS A 482 -14.65 26.85 18.01
C CYS A 482 -14.43 26.47 16.55
N LEU A 483 -13.19 26.50 16.06
CA LEU A 483 -12.87 26.14 14.67
C LEU A 483 -13.25 24.69 14.34
N ALA A 484 -13.21 23.78 15.33
CA ALA A 484 -13.63 22.39 15.14
C ALA A 484 -15.15 22.21 14.93
N MET A 485 -15.96 23.23 15.21
CA MET A 485 -17.43 23.21 15.04
C MET A 485 -17.90 23.88 13.75
N ASP A 486 -16.99 24.53 13.02
CA ASP A 486 -17.20 25.07 11.67
C ASP A 486 -17.00 23.93 10.66
N PHE A 487 -18.06 23.16 10.45
CA PHE A 487 -18.01 21.97 9.61
C PHE A 487 -18.04 22.29 8.12
N ASP A 488 -18.37 23.52 7.71
CA ASP A 488 -18.34 23.94 6.30
C ASP A 488 -17.22 24.90 5.90
N GLY A 489 -16.47 25.39 6.88
CA GLY A 489 -15.22 26.13 6.72
C GLY A 489 -15.43 27.58 6.30
N ASP A 490 -16.54 28.20 6.68
CA ASP A 490 -16.88 29.57 6.31
C ASP A 490 -16.61 30.64 7.39
N ASP A 491 -15.84 30.26 8.42
CA ASP A 491 -15.41 31.05 9.57
C ASP A 491 -16.54 31.43 10.54
N ASP A 492 -17.68 30.72 10.52
CA ASP A 492 -18.72 30.81 11.55
C ASP A 492 -19.29 29.43 11.96
N VAL A 493 -20.20 29.41 12.95
CA VAL A 493 -20.89 28.18 13.35
C VAL A 493 -22.38 28.46 13.33
N ASP A 494 -23.07 27.91 12.34
CA ASP A 494 -24.47 28.22 12.07
C ASP A 494 -25.34 26.99 11.75
N LEU A 495 -26.46 27.21 11.06
CA LEU A 495 -27.39 26.13 10.72
C LEU A 495 -26.87 25.21 9.61
N SER A 496 -25.94 25.67 8.79
CA SER A 496 -25.22 24.87 7.80
C SER A 496 -24.36 23.82 8.52
N ASP A 497 -23.59 24.24 9.52
CA ASP A 497 -22.82 23.36 10.40
C ASP A 497 -23.72 22.43 11.19
N HIS A 498 -24.82 22.93 11.73
CA HIS A 498 -25.79 22.09 12.43
C HIS A 498 -26.38 21.02 11.51
N GLY A 499 -26.57 21.34 10.22
CA GLY A 499 -26.99 20.39 9.20
C GLY A 499 -25.99 19.26 8.96
N ARG A 500 -24.68 19.52 9.20
CA ARG A 500 -23.59 18.53 9.17
C ARG A 500 -23.41 17.82 10.53
N PHE A 501 -23.74 18.50 11.63
CA PHE A 501 -23.72 18.00 13.00
C PHE A 501 -24.79 16.92 13.21
N VAL A 502 -26.07 17.21 12.93
CA VAL A 502 -27.19 16.31 13.29
C VAL A 502 -27.08 14.89 12.72
N PRO A 503 -26.68 14.67 11.45
CA PRO A 503 -26.53 13.31 10.90
C PRO A 503 -25.43 12.49 11.57
N ARG A 504 -24.48 13.14 12.25
CA ARG A 504 -23.37 12.55 12.98
C ARG A 504 -23.62 12.50 14.49
N PHE A 505 -24.77 12.99 14.98
CA PHE A 505 -25.13 12.91 16.39
C PHE A 505 -25.61 11.51 16.75
N CYS A 506 -24.80 10.77 17.51
CA CYS A 506 -25.04 9.35 17.82
C CYS A 506 -25.81 9.12 19.12
N GLY A 507 -26.00 10.16 19.94
CA GLY A 507 -26.82 10.11 21.16
C GLY A 507 -26.04 10.42 22.45
N PRO A 508 -26.67 10.24 23.62
CA PRO A 508 -26.04 10.42 24.93
C PRO A 508 -25.10 9.29 25.34
#